data_AF-A0A0H1RAW6-F1
#
_entry.id   AF-A0A0H1RAW6-F1
#
_cell.length_a   1.000
_cell.length_b   1.000
_cell.length_c   1.000
_cell.angle_alpha   90.00
_cell.angle_beta   90.00
_cell.angle_gamma   90.00
#
_symmetry.space_group_name_H-M   'P 1'
#
loop_
_entity.id
_entity.type
_entity.pdbx_description
1 polymer ?
#
loop_
_entity_poly.entity_id
_entity_poly.type
_entity_poly.pdbx_seq_one_letter_code
_entity_poly.pdbx_strand_id
1 'polypeptide(L)'
;MRLTGNASSNTVKGNASANTLSGGLGSDTLHGGSGKAIFVFNTKPSSSSIDSLADYKVADDTIHLENGVVTKLADGKLASSAFWTGVKAHDRDDRIIHDSAKGYVYHDADGTGASKQVLTATTAKGLKMTYGEFHVIQDSSRARSLQVFGAAHVNAVVPHLFGILKMNTFHMDLHPGAT
;
A
#
# COMPACT_ATOMS: atom_id res chain seq x y z
N MET A 1 -7.46 17.65 -0.06
CA MET A 1 -8.69 17.17 -0.73
C MET A 1 -8.40 15.83 -1.40
N ARG A 2 -9.37 14.92 -1.50
CA ARG A 2 -9.22 13.66 -2.25
C ARG A 2 -10.00 13.73 -3.56
N LEU A 3 -9.35 13.35 -4.65
CA LEU A 3 -9.89 13.33 -6.00
C LEU A 3 -9.66 11.92 -6.58
N THR A 4 -10.72 11.29 -7.07
CA THR A 4 -10.64 9.97 -7.69
C THR A 4 -11.33 10.03 -9.04
N GLY A 5 -10.69 9.48 -10.08
CA GLY A 5 -11.36 9.20 -11.34
C GLY A 5 -12.26 7.96 -11.25
N ASN A 6 -12.49 7.31 -12.38
CA ASN A 6 -13.35 6.17 -12.55
C ASN A 6 -12.67 5.09 -13.40
N ALA A 7 -13.43 4.30 -14.16
CA ALA A 7 -12.87 3.21 -14.96
C ALA A 7 -12.44 3.63 -16.38
N SER A 8 -12.73 4.88 -16.76
CA SER A 8 -12.38 5.47 -18.07
C SER A 8 -11.21 6.43 -17.92
N SER A 9 -10.56 6.79 -19.03
CA SER A 9 -9.57 7.87 -19.04
C SER A 9 -10.15 9.18 -18.51
N ASN A 10 -9.51 9.74 -17.50
CA ASN A 10 -9.92 10.96 -16.83
C ASN A 10 -8.79 12.00 -16.82
N THR A 11 -9.20 13.26 -16.72
CA THR A 11 -8.30 14.35 -16.34
C THR A 11 -8.68 14.80 -14.93
N VAL A 12 -7.83 14.48 -13.96
CA VAL A 12 -8.05 14.81 -12.54
C VAL A 12 -7.17 15.99 -12.18
N LYS A 13 -7.77 17.09 -11.72
CA LYS A 13 -7.04 18.33 -11.40
C LYS A 13 -7.20 18.69 -9.93
N GLY A 14 -6.07 18.73 -9.23
CA GLY A 14 -5.89 19.33 -7.92
C GLY A 14 -6.00 20.85 -7.96
N ASN A 15 -5.86 21.45 -6.78
CA ASN A 15 -5.86 22.90 -6.59
C ASN A 15 -4.59 23.34 -5.84
N ALA A 16 -4.56 24.57 -5.33
CA ALA A 16 -3.41 25.12 -4.62
C ALA A 16 -3.20 24.54 -3.20
N SER A 17 -4.16 23.78 -2.68
CA SER A 17 -4.06 23.11 -1.38
C SER A 17 -3.44 21.72 -1.52
N ALA A 18 -3.19 21.04 -0.40
CA ALA A 18 -2.72 19.66 -0.44
C ALA A 18 -3.79 18.71 -1.03
N ASN A 19 -3.39 17.89 -2.01
CA ASN A 19 -4.29 17.01 -2.76
C ASN A 19 -3.85 15.54 -2.67
N THR A 20 -4.81 14.63 -2.71
CA THR A 20 -4.59 13.19 -2.90
C THR A 20 -5.38 12.78 -4.13
N LEU A 21 -4.69 12.34 -5.18
CA LEU A 21 -5.26 12.02 -6.49
C LEU A 21 -5.12 10.53 -6.76
N SER A 22 -6.15 9.92 -7.35
CA SER A 22 -6.12 8.57 -7.89
C SER A 22 -6.85 8.57 -9.22
N GLY A 23 -6.23 8.06 -10.28
CA GLY A 23 -6.85 7.95 -11.61
C GLY A 23 -7.98 6.92 -11.63
N GLY A 24 -7.71 5.74 -11.08
CA GLY A 24 -8.62 4.61 -11.13
C GLY A 24 -8.14 3.60 -12.17
N LEU A 25 -9.04 3.13 -13.02
CA LEU A 25 -8.67 2.35 -14.20
C LEU A 25 -8.67 3.25 -15.43
N GLY A 26 -8.01 2.82 -16.49
CA GLY A 26 -7.85 3.65 -17.69
C GLY A 26 -6.50 4.36 -17.71
N SER A 27 -6.25 5.14 -18.76
CA SER A 27 -5.05 5.97 -18.84
C SER A 27 -5.42 7.39 -18.43
N ASP A 28 -4.98 7.83 -17.26
CA ASP A 28 -5.40 9.10 -16.67
C ASP A 28 -4.35 10.20 -16.81
N THR A 29 -4.79 11.46 -16.76
CA THR A 29 -3.91 12.63 -16.63
C THR A 29 -4.17 13.30 -15.30
N LEU A 30 -3.19 13.26 -14.40
CA LEU A 30 -3.30 13.73 -13.03
C LEU A 30 -2.47 15.02 -12.87
N HIS A 31 -3.12 16.10 -12.45
CA HIS A 31 -2.48 17.36 -12.10
C HIS A 31 -2.56 17.58 -10.59
N GLY A 32 -1.43 17.60 -9.90
CA GLY A 32 -1.35 17.84 -8.46
C GLY A 32 -1.71 19.27 -8.06
N GLY A 33 -1.48 20.23 -8.96
CA GLY A 33 -1.61 21.65 -8.67
C GLY A 33 -0.36 22.24 -8.01
N SER A 34 -0.49 23.45 -7.44
CA SER A 34 0.63 24.16 -6.81
C SER A 34 0.89 23.78 -5.35
N GLY A 35 -0.06 23.11 -4.69
CA GLY A 35 0.16 22.51 -3.38
C GLY A 35 0.81 21.14 -3.47
N LYS A 36 1.21 20.59 -2.31
CA LYS A 36 1.77 19.22 -2.23
C LYS A 36 0.72 18.19 -2.66
N ALA A 37 1.07 17.33 -3.61
CA ALA A 37 0.19 16.29 -4.11
C ALA A 37 0.69 14.89 -3.74
N ILE A 38 -0.28 14.02 -3.44
CA ILE A 38 -0.08 12.58 -3.27
C ILE A 38 -0.76 11.89 -4.45
N PHE A 39 0.00 11.22 -5.30
CA PHE A 39 -0.51 10.43 -6.41
C PHE A 39 -0.61 8.95 -6.00
N VAL A 40 -1.82 8.42 -5.93
CA VAL A 40 -2.12 7.07 -5.41
C VAL A 40 -2.37 6.10 -6.55
N PHE A 41 -1.53 5.07 -6.62
CA PHE A 41 -1.65 3.93 -7.53
C PHE A 41 -2.17 2.71 -6.76
N ASN A 42 -3.47 2.46 -6.91
CA ASN A 42 -4.20 1.38 -6.26
C ASN A 42 -4.84 0.40 -7.25
N THR A 43 -4.55 0.54 -8.53
CA THR A 43 -4.94 -0.38 -9.58
C THR A 43 -3.70 -1.05 -10.16
N LYS A 44 -3.85 -2.28 -10.67
CA LYS A 44 -2.72 -3.04 -11.21
C LYS A 44 -2.15 -2.34 -12.45
N PRO A 45 -0.86 -1.99 -12.48
CA PRO A 45 -0.23 -1.43 -13.68
C PRO A 45 -0.42 -2.34 -14.88
N SER A 46 -0.70 -1.75 -16.04
CA SER A 46 -0.78 -2.47 -17.30
C SER A 46 -0.26 -1.60 -18.44
N SER A 47 0.26 -2.22 -19.49
CA SER A 47 0.75 -1.48 -20.67
C SER A 47 -0.35 -0.75 -21.45
N SER A 48 -1.63 -0.99 -21.13
CA SER A 48 -2.81 -0.36 -21.74
C SER A 48 -3.44 0.73 -20.86
N SER A 49 -2.98 0.88 -19.62
CA SER A 49 -3.56 1.75 -18.60
C SER A 49 -2.40 2.44 -17.90
N ILE A 50 -1.96 3.56 -18.47
CA ILE A 50 -0.77 4.28 -18.01
C ILE A 50 -1.17 5.70 -17.67
N ASP A 51 -0.94 6.08 -16.41
CA ASP A 51 -1.25 7.43 -15.95
C ASP A 51 -0.10 8.39 -16.25
N SER A 52 -0.44 9.65 -16.45
CA SER A 52 0.47 10.77 -16.62
C SER A 52 0.36 11.72 -15.43
N LEU A 53 1.47 11.89 -14.71
CA LEU A 53 1.60 12.88 -13.64
C LEU A 53 2.09 14.19 -14.27
N ALA A 54 1.15 14.99 -14.76
CA ALA A 54 1.41 16.04 -15.74
C ALA A 54 2.22 17.24 -15.19
N ASP A 55 2.18 17.49 -13.89
CA ASP A 55 2.84 18.62 -13.20
C ASP A 55 3.57 18.17 -11.92
N TYR A 56 4.02 16.91 -11.90
CA TYR A 56 4.71 16.32 -10.76
C TYR A 56 6.00 17.08 -10.42
N LYS A 57 6.15 17.42 -9.14
CA LYS A 57 7.29 18.16 -8.58
C LYS A 57 7.99 17.31 -7.52
N VAL A 58 9.22 16.87 -7.80
CA VAL A 58 10.03 16.03 -6.88
C VAL A 58 10.11 16.62 -5.46
N ALA A 59 10.20 17.96 -5.34
CA ALA A 59 10.34 18.62 -4.04
C ALA A 59 9.06 18.64 -3.19
N ASP A 60 7.89 18.53 -3.81
CA ASP A 60 6.59 18.76 -3.16
C ASP A 60 5.70 17.52 -3.14
N ASP A 61 5.78 16.69 -4.17
CA ASP A 61 4.80 15.66 -4.48
C ASP A 61 5.34 14.25 -4.17
N THR A 62 4.47 13.36 -3.71
CA THR A 62 4.81 11.96 -3.43
C THR A 62 3.96 10.99 -4.24
N ILE A 63 4.49 9.79 -4.45
CA ILE A 63 3.83 8.68 -5.12
C ILE A 63 3.54 7.60 -4.07
N HIS A 64 2.26 7.24 -3.93
CA HIS A 64 1.82 6.22 -3.00
C HIS A 64 1.38 4.97 -3.79
N LEU A 65 1.94 3.83 -3.44
CA LEU A 65 1.73 2.56 -4.11
C LEU A 65 0.99 1.61 -3.15
N GLU A 66 -0.15 1.09 -3.57
CA GLU A 66 -0.90 0.16 -2.71
C GLU A 66 -0.24 -1.22 -2.68
N ASN A 67 -0.05 -1.80 -1.48
CA ASN A 67 0.68 -3.06 -1.33
C ASN A 67 -0.03 -4.26 -2.00
N GLY A 68 -1.35 -4.20 -2.20
CA GLY A 68 -2.10 -5.16 -3.00
C GLY A 68 -1.73 -5.14 -4.48
N VAL A 69 -1.17 -4.02 -4.95
CA VAL A 69 -0.66 -3.82 -6.30
C VAL A 69 0.84 -4.16 -6.40
N VAL A 70 1.62 -3.78 -5.38
CA VAL A 70 3.08 -3.99 -5.30
C VAL A 70 3.47 -5.01 -4.23
N THR A 71 3.03 -6.26 -4.41
CA THR A 71 2.99 -7.30 -3.36
C THR A 71 4.32 -7.76 -2.72
N LYS A 72 5.48 -7.32 -3.24
CA LYS A 72 6.80 -7.62 -2.67
C LYS A 72 7.44 -6.44 -1.92
N LEU A 73 6.70 -5.35 -1.75
CA LEU A 73 7.15 -4.19 -1.00
C LEU A 73 6.47 -4.13 0.37
N ALA A 74 7.24 -3.78 1.39
CA ALA A 74 6.73 -3.55 2.74
C ALA A 74 6.06 -2.18 2.85
N ASP A 75 5.05 -2.06 3.71
CA ASP A 75 4.36 -0.81 3.99
C ASP A 75 5.32 0.26 4.54
N GLY A 76 5.04 1.53 4.23
CA GLY A 76 5.83 2.68 4.66
C GLY A 76 6.72 3.24 3.56
N LYS A 77 7.77 3.97 3.94
CA LYS A 77 8.70 4.58 2.98
C LYS A 77 9.43 3.49 2.19
N LEU A 78 9.59 3.69 0.87
CA LEU A 78 10.33 2.75 0.04
C LEU A 78 11.79 2.63 0.51
N ALA A 79 12.28 1.40 0.65
CA ALA A 79 13.68 1.15 0.95
C ALA A 79 14.56 1.59 -0.23
N SER A 80 15.72 2.19 0.05
CA SER A 80 16.64 2.63 -1.00
C SER A 80 17.15 1.49 -1.88
N SER A 81 17.27 0.28 -1.33
CA SER A 81 17.66 -0.95 -2.06
C SER A 81 16.56 -1.48 -2.99
N ALA A 82 15.34 -0.93 -2.91
CA ALA A 82 14.23 -1.32 -3.78
C ALA A 82 14.00 -0.31 -4.93
N PHE A 83 14.89 0.67 -5.07
CA PHE A 83 14.78 1.73 -6.05
C PHE A 83 16.04 1.84 -6.89
N TRP A 84 15.85 1.92 -8.21
CA TRP A 84 16.92 2.16 -9.14
C TRP A 84 16.57 3.25 -10.16
N THR A 85 17.57 4.07 -10.51
CA THR A 85 17.46 4.99 -11.64
C THR A 85 18.15 4.40 -12.85
N GLY A 86 17.37 4.04 -13.87
CA GLY A 86 17.86 3.43 -15.10
C GLY A 86 16.73 2.95 -16.00
N VAL A 87 17.07 2.18 -17.03
CA VAL A 87 16.10 1.68 -18.02
C VAL A 87 15.52 0.32 -17.65
N LYS A 88 16.17 -0.41 -16.73
CA LYS A 88 15.77 -1.71 -16.20
C LYS A 88 16.30 -1.90 -14.78
N ALA A 89 15.79 -2.89 -14.07
CA ALA A 89 16.30 -3.25 -12.75
C ALA A 89 17.81 -3.57 -12.77
N HIS A 90 18.50 -3.15 -11.71
CA HIS A 90 19.94 -3.27 -11.52
C HIS A 90 20.30 -4.51 -10.72
N ASP A 91 19.55 -4.78 -9.66
CA ASP A 91 19.73 -5.96 -8.81
C ASP A 91 18.39 -6.56 -8.36
N ARG A 92 18.44 -7.76 -7.79
CA ARG A 92 17.25 -8.55 -7.41
C ARG A 92 16.30 -7.87 -6.42
N ASP A 93 16.69 -6.78 -5.77
CA ASP A 93 15.90 -6.11 -4.74
C ASP A 93 15.15 -4.90 -5.30
N ASP A 94 15.54 -4.39 -6.47
CA ASP A 94 14.83 -3.32 -7.17
C ASP A 94 13.38 -3.67 -7.44
N ARG A 95 12.45 -2.78 -7.09
CA ARG A 95 11.02 -2.94 -7.38
C ARG A 95 10.48 -1.74 -8.12
N ILE A 96 11.06 -0.57 -7.91
CA ILE A 96 10.68 0.67 -8.58
C ILE A 96 11.87 1.17 -9.39
N ILE A 97 11.66 1.32 -10.69
CA ILE A 97 12.70 1.77 -11.62
C ILE A 97 12.26 3.09 -12.23
N HIS A 98 13.13 4.10 -12.16
CA HIS A 98 12.90 5.39 -12.78
C HIS A 98 13.83 5.62 -13.98
N ASP A 99 13.27 5.64 -15.19
CA ASP A 99 13.97 6.07 -16.41
C ASP A 99 13.79 7.59 -16.55
N SER A 100 14.71 8.34 -15.96
CA SER A 100 14.68 9.81 -15.95
C SER A 100 14.75 10.41 -17.35
N ALA A 101 15.40 9.75 -18.32
CA ALA A 101 15.52 10.25 -19.68
C ALA A 101 14.15 10.25 -20.39
N LYS A 102 13.31 9.25 -20.09
CA LYS A 102 11.97 9.12 -20.66
C LYS A 102 10.85 9.66 -19.76
N GLY A 103 11.14 9.89 -18.48
CA GLY A 103 10.14 10.27 -17.47
C GLY A 103 9.26 9.08 -17.09
N TYR A 104 9.77 7.85 -17.14
CA TYR A 104 8.98 6.65 -16.86
C TYR A 104 9.25 6.11 -15.46
N VAL A 105 8.18 5.74 -14.76
CA VAL A 105 8.24 5.03 -13.48
C VAL A 105 7.67 3.64 -13.70
N TYR A 106 8.50 2.63 -13.46
CA TYR A 106 8.17 1.22 -13.62
C TYR A 106 8.06 0.52 -12.28
N HIS A 107 7.20 -0.49 -12.23
CA HIS A 107 7.23 -1.52 -11.20
C HIS A 107 7.79 -2.81 -11.79
N ASP A 108 8.84 -3.35 -11.19
CA ASP A 108 9.38 -4.67 -11.49
C ASP A 108 9.02 -5.64 -10.36
N ALA A 109 8.15 -6.61 -10.68
CA ALA A 109 7.65 -7.56 -9.70
C ALA A 109 8.69 -8.63 -9.30
N ASP A 110 9.73 -8.85 -10.11
CA ASP A 110 10.82 -9.76 -9.74
C ASP A 110 12.10 -9.05 -9.35
N GLY A 111 12.29 -7.83 -9.85
CA GLY A 111 13.46 -6.97 -9.64
C GLY A 111 14.74 -7.43 -10.29
N THR A 112 14.79 -8.63 -10.80
CA THR A 112 15.97 -9.12 -11.52
C THR A 112 15.98 -8.66 -12.98
N GLY A 113 14.87 -8.11 -13.48
CA GLY A 113 14.65 -7.80 -14.89
C GLY A 113 14.49 -9.04 -15.77
N ALA A 114 14.33 -10.23 -15.17
CA ALA A 114 14.06 -11.47 -15.90
C ALA A 114 12.64 -11.44 -16.50
N SER A 115 11.69 -10.95 -15.71
CA SER A 115 10.35 -10.56 -16.15
C SER A 115 10.38 -9.12 -16.64
N LYS A 116 9.46 -8.78 -17.54
CA LYS A 116 9.32 -7.39 -17.99
C LYS A 116 8.76 -6.54 -16.84
N GLN A 117 9.47 -5.47 -16.50
CA GLN A 117 8.93 -4.39 -15.68
C GLN A 117 7.69 -3.77 -16.35
N VAL A 118 6.73 -3.33 -15.54
CA VAL A 118 5.46 -2.77 -16.00
C VAL A 118 5.44 -1.27 -15.76
N LEU A 119 5.14 -0.50 -16.81
CA LEU A 119 5.02 0.95 -16.71
C LEU A 119 3.84 1.29 -15.79
N THR A 120 4.12 2.05 -14.73
CA THR A 120 3.15 2.46 -13.72
C THR A 120 2.69 3.89 -13.96
N ALA A 121 3.64 4.78 -14.26
CA ALA A 121 3.33 6.19 -14.50
C ALA A 121 4.33 6.82 -15.49
N THR A 122 3.88 7.90 -16.12
CA THR A 122 4.72 8.83 -16.86
C THR A 122 4.77 10.19 -16.14
N THR A 123 5.88 10.89 -16.31
CA THR A 123 6.19 12.17 -15.66
C THR A 123 6.97 13.04 -16.64
N ALA A 124 7.31 14.27 -16.24
CA ALA A 124 8.25 15.08 -17.01
C ALA A 124 9.62 14.40 -17.10
N LYS A 125 10.32 14.61 -18.22
CA LYS A 125 11.67 14.09 -18.43
C LYS A 125 12.69 14.84 -17.56
N GLY A 126 13.77 14.18 -17.19
CA GLY A 126 14.92 14.75 -16.49
C GLY A 126 14.69 14.97 -14.99
N LEU A 127 13.56 14.52 -14.44
CA LEU A 127 13.33 14.56 -13.00
C LEU A 127 14.36 13.73 -12.26
N LYS A 128 14.75 14.17 -11.07
CA LYS A 128 15.73 13.48 -10.21
C LYS A 128 15.00 12.81 -9.05
N MET A 129 14.12 11.86 -9.37
CA MET A 129 13.44 11.06 -8.35
C MET A 129 14.41 10.09 -7.67
N THR A 130 14.11 9.80 -6.42
CA THR A 130 14.78 8.86 -5.54
C THR A 130 13.73 7.99 -4.86
N TYR A 131 14.15 7.02 -4.06
CA TYR A 131 13.27 6.28 -3.16
C TYR A 131 12.51 7.20 -2.18
N GLY A 132 12.97 8.43 -1.96
CA GLY A 132 12.41 9.41 -1.03
C GLY A 132 10.96 9.80 -1.35
N GLU A 133 10.59 9.76 -2.62
CA GLU A 133 9.30 10.21 -3.12
C GLU A 133 8.21 9.11 -3.05
N PHE A 134 8.61 7.86 -2.75
CA PHE A 134 7.73 6.69 -2.81
C PHE A 134 7.34 6.17 -1.42
N HIS A 135 6.05 5.94 -1.23
CA HIS A 135 5.50 5.29 -0.05
C HIS A 135 4.60 4.12 -0.45
N VAL A 136 4.72 3.00 0.25
CA VAL A 136 3.85 1.85 0.10
C VAL A 136 2.76 1.96 1.16
N ILE A 137 1.51 1.84 0.75
CA ILE A 137 0.36 1.98 1.64
C ILE A 137 -0.44 0.68 1.68
N GLN A 138 -1.11 0.46 2.81
CA GLN A 138 -1.96 -0.71 2.96
C GLN A 138 -3.10 -0.73 1.96
N ASP A 139 -3.41 -1.93 1.48
CA ASP A 139 -4.59 -2.19 0.69
C ASP A 139 -5.86 -1.77 1.42
N SER A 140 -6.50 -0.73 0.88
CA SER A 140 -7.65 -0.08 1.48
C SER A 140 -8.93 -0.94 1.37
N SER A 141 -8.92 -1.98 0.52
CA SER A 141 -9.97 -2.99 0.43
C SER A 141 -9.83 -4.08 1.51
N ARG A 142 -8.60 -4.39 1.95
CA ARG A 142 -8.33 -5.39 3.00
C ARG A 142 -8.58 -4.86 4.41
N ALA A 143 -8.35 -3.57 4.65
CA ALA A 143 -8.67 -2.92 5.93
C ALA A 143 -10.18 -2.92 6.25
N ARG A 144 -11.06 -2.90 5.22
CA ARG A 144 -12.51 -2.99 5.41
C ARG A 144 -12.99 -4.39 5.81
N SER A 145 -12.23 -5.44 5.50
CA SER A 145 -12.55 -6.81 5.93
C SER A 145 -12.23 -7.05 7.41
N LEU A 146 -11.27 -6.32 7.98
CA LEU A 146 -10.85 -6.48 9.38
C LEU A 146 -11.79 -5.80 10.39
N GLN A 147 -12.59 -4.80 9.97
CA GLN A 147 -13.61 -4.18 10.84
C GLN A 147 -14.88 -5.01 11.02
N VAL A 148 -15.07 -6.07 10.23
CA VAL A 148 -16.22 -7.00 10.38
C VAL A 148 -15.93 -8.11 11.42
N PHE A 149 -14.68 -8.27 11.87
CA PHE A 149 -14.31 -9.27 12.88
C PHE A 149 -13.75 -8.68 14.20
N GLY A 150 -13.80 -7.35 14.38
CA GLY A 150 -13.23 -6.64 15.53
C GLY A 150 -14.17 -6.40 16.71
N ALA A 151 -15.10 -7.31 17.00
CA ALA A 151 -15.93 -7.27 18.22
C ALA A 151 -16.02 -8.65 18.90
N ALA A 152 -14.88 -9.32 19.06
CA ALA A 152 -14.76 -10.42 20.01
C ALA A 152 -13.77 -10.01 21.10
N HIS A 153 -14.33 -9.67 22.26
CA HIS A 153 -13.62 -9.47 23.52
C HIS A 153 -12.61 -10.61 23.73
N VAL A 154 -11.33 -10.27 23.76
CA VAL A 154 -10.27 -11.12 24.28
C VAL A 154 -10.49 -11.31 25.77
N ASN A 155 -10.74 -12.55 26.21
CA ASN A 155 -10.39 -12.94 27.57
C ASN A 155 -9.35 -14.04 27.46
N ALA A 156 -8.08 -13.61 27.46
CA ALA A 156 -6.92 -14.47 27.39
C ALA A 156 -6.82 -15.28 28.69
N VAL A 157 -6.89 -16.59 28.55
CA VAL A 157 -6.37 -17.55 29.52
C VAL A 157 -4.85 -17.44 29.52
N VAL A 158 -4.22 -17.10 30.66
CA VAL A 158 -2.82 -17.48 30.97
C VAL A 158 -2.68 -17.74 32.49
N PRO A 159 -1.89 -18.75 32.94
CA PRO A 159 -2.01 -19.43 34.23
C PRO A 159 -0.90 -19.07 35.25
N HIS A 160 -1.07 -19.50 36.52
CA HIS A 160 -0.10 -20.28 37.33
C HIS A 160 -0.38 -20.22 38.87
N LEU A 161 -0.56 -21.41 39.44
CA LEU A 161 0.09 -21.93 40.65
C LEU A 161 -0.16 -21.31 42.07
N PHE A 162 -0.87 -22.09 42.89
CA PHE A 162 -0.82 -22.26 44.37
C PHE A 162 -1.38 -21.17 45.30
N GLY A 163 -2.36 -21.55 46.12
CA GLY A 163 -2.77 -20.80 47.32
C GLY A 163 -4.03 -21.36 47.97
N ILE A 164 -3.86 -22.10 49.07
CA ILE A 164 -4.88 -22.76 49.90
C ILE A 164 -5.80 -21.72 50.58
N LEU A 165 -7.13 -21.93 50.55
CA LEU A 165 -7.99 -21.59 51.69
C LEU A 165 -9.12 -22.62 51.85
N LYS A 166 -9.18 -23.18 53.06
CA LYS A 166 -10.15 -24.17 53.56
C LYS A 166 -11.49 -23.52 53.96
N MET A 167 -12.46 -24.41 54.20
CA MET A 167 -13.76 -24.27 54.93
C MET A 167 -14.98 -24.15 54.01
N ASN A 168 -16.08 -24.89 54.18
CA ASN A 168 -16.50 -25.77 55.28
C ASN A 168 -17.55 -26.78 54.77
N THR A 169 -17.52 -27.98 55.35
CA THR A 169 -18.42 -29.12 55.17
C THR A 169 -19.88 -28.78 55.45
N PHE A 170 -20.83 -29.29 54.65
CA PHE A 170 -22.05 -29.87 55.21
C PHE A 170 -22.49 -31.11 54.42
N HIS A 171 -22.64 -32.17 55.19
CA HIS A 171 -22.99 -33.54 54.86
C HIS A 171 -24.51 -33.65 54.72
N MET A 172 -25.03 -34.33 53.69
CA MET A 172 -26.32 -35.02 53.79
C MET A 172 -26.29 -36.28 52.92
N ASP A 173 -26.73 -37.34 53.57
CA ASP A 173 -26.48 -38.75 53.33
C ASP A 173 -27.51 -39.42 52.39
N LEU A 174 -27.03 -40.48 51.72
CA LEU A 174 -27.69 -41.76 51.39
C LEU A 174 -28.91 -41.80 50.45
N HIS A 175 -28.78 -42.51 49.32
CA HIS A 175 -29.07 -43.96 49.26
C HIS A 175 -28.62 -44.63 47.92
N PRO A 176 -28.24 -45.92 47.93
CA PRO A 176 -27.86 -46.71 46.77
C PRO A 176 -28.99 -47.60 46.24
N GLY A 177 -28.96 -47.93 44.96
CA GLY A 177 -29.77 -49.00 44.34
C GLY A 177 -29.75 -48.86 42.82
N ALA A 178 -28.87 -49.55 42.09
CA ALA A 178 -28.85 -50.97 41.75
C ALA A 178 -29.49 -51.22 40.37
N THR A 179 -28.66 -51.87 39.53
CA THR A 179 -28.89 -52.57 38.26
C THR A 179 -29.34 -51.78 37.04
#